data_AF-A0A2M8EMV6-F1
#
_entry.id   AF-A0A2M8EMV6-F1
#
_cell.length_a   1.000
_cell.length_b   1.000
_cell.length_c   1.000
_cell.angle_alpha   90.00
_cell.angle_beta   90.00
_cell.angle_gamma   90.00
#
_symmetry.space_group_name_H-M   'P 1'
#
loop_
_entity.id
_entity.type
_entity.pdbx_description
1 polymer ?
#
loop_
_entity_poly.entity_id
_entity_poly.type
_entity_poly.pdbx_seq_one_letter_code
_entity_poly.pdbx_strand_id
1 'polypeptide(L)'
;MKKLLTKNCNLTAPGGDNYKWKEVETSLLCVEKGWHLIKITASAKNAKQKNSTDDDDLRMVLNGYELGKYEIPQGQEHYEGFDNASSWNGATLKGNSKTIYLFFYATQVGNNQLQFYADRNPHLESIEFYKLDTEETFSLKDLNPSNIEDVDRSGIPWMSFIFIGPQPKTFEVTASAQSGKQKSSTDGDNLKVLLNGKIIQNENSPTSDKYKNFYFSGDQLQGTQKTLTIQNKDFTSLENSVEIWYDQSPTINQINIKFSENYANLSEFSDSSSQKDLIYLSLHAFAHLMQVARKKYTAEFMRNAISQNPKNLVFEEERELAKLTRKDIKKYFT
;
A
#
# COMPACT_ATOMS: atom_id res chain seq x y z
N MET A 1 2.12 -17.26 -13.38
CA MET A 1 3.08 -16.46 -12.57
C MET A 1 4.51 -17.04 -12.57
N LYS A 2 5.53 -16.23 -12.88
CA LYS A 2 6.96 -16.60 -12.85
C LYS A 2 7.71 -15.85 -11.75
N LYS A 3 8.36 -16.57 -10.83
CA LYS A 3 9.24 -16.00 -9.81
C LYS A 3 10.55 -15.53 -10.45
N LEU A 4 10.91 -14.26 -10.24
CA LEU A 4 12.11 -13.62 -10.79
C LEU A 4 13.21 -13.46 -9.76
N LEU A 5 12.85 -13.17 -8.50
CA LEU A 5 13.80 -13.04 -7.40
C LEU A 5 13.15 -13.44 -6.07
N THR A 6 13.97 -13.98 -5.16
CA THR A 6 13.61 -14.17 -3.75
C THR A 6 14.85 -13.86 -2.93
N LYS A 7 14.69 -12.97 -1.95
CA LYS A 7 15.68 -12.61 -0.96
C LYS A 7 15.06 -12.88 0.41
N ASN A 8 15.48 -13.97 1.03
CA ASN A 8 15.16 -14.24 2.44
C ASN A 8 16.11 -13.39 3.26
N CYS A 9 15.62 -12.23 3.70
CA CYS A 9 16.43 -11.29 4.45
C CYS A 9 16.62 -11.82 5.87
N ASN A 10 15.52 -12.02 6.60
CA ASN A 10 15.53 -12.26 8.04
C ASN A 10 16.52 -11.33 8.76
N LEU A 11 16.49 -10.04 8.41
CA LEU A 11 17.39 -9.03 8.92
C LEU A 11 16.64 -8.08 9.84
N THR A 12 17.33 -7.56 10.84
CA THR A 12 16.85 -6.45 11.67
C THR A 12 17.68 -5.22 11.32
N ALA A 13 17.02 -4.07 11.16
CA ALA A 13 17.73 -2.83 10.87
C ALA A 13 18.74 -2.49 11.99
N PRO A 14 19.87 -1.85 11.66
CA PRO A 14 20.95 -1.59 12.62
C PRO A 14 20.60 -0.53 13.68
N GLY A 15 19.43 0.10 13.62
CA GLY A 15 19.08 1.24 14.48
C GLY A 15 19.31 2.58 13.78
N GLY A 16 18.73 3.63 14.35
CA GLY A 16 18.85 5.01 13.86
C GLY A 16 17.49 5.66 13.67
N ASP A 17 17.49 6.95 13.38
CA ASP A 17 16.30 7.73 13.06
C ASP A 17 16.24 7.88 11.54
N ASN A 18 15.18 7.33 10.93
CA ASN A 18 14.94 7.35 9.49
C ASN A 18 16.16 6.96 8.63
N TYR A 19 16.87 5.91 9.05
CA TYR A 19 18.08 5.41 8.44
C TYR A 19 17.80 4.72 7.10
N LYS A 20 18.48 5.14 6.02
CA LYS A 20 18.45 4.43 4.74
C LYS A 20 19.18 3.08 4.87
N TRP A 21 18.43 1.99 4.82
CA TRP A 21 18.93 0.64 5.02
C TRP A 21 19.54 0.07 3.73
N LYS A 22 20.87 0.23 3.57
CA LYS A 22 21.58 -0.06 2.32
C LYS A 22 21.72 -1.55 2.03
N GLU A 23 21.83 -2.39 3.05
CA GLU A 23 22.04 -3.84 2.95
C GLU A 23 20.84 -4.57 2.31
N VAL A 24 19.64 -4.00 2.47
CA VAL A 24 18.39 -4.55 1.93
C VAL A 24 17.97 -3.91 0.61
N GLU A 25 18.69 -2.87 0.16
CA GLU A 25 18.46 -2.24 -1.13
C GLU A 25 18.53 -3.30 -2.25
N THR A 26 17.55 -3.27 -3.16
CA THR A 26 17.40 -4.30 -4.17
C THR A 26 17.11 -3.67 -5.52
N SER A 27 17.90 -4.03 -6.54
CA SER A 27 17.64 -3.68 -7.94
C SER A 27 16.76 -4.76 -8.59
N LEU A 28 15.68 -4.34 -9.23
CA LEU A 28 14.64 -5.18 -9.80
C LEU A 28 14.52 -4.86 -11.29
N LEU A 29 15.17 -5.68 -12.11
CA LEU A 29 15.15 -5.53 -13.56
C LEU A 29 13.84 -6.09 -14.13
N CYS A 30 13.05 -5.23 -14.76
CA CYS A 30 11.90 -5.61 -15.57
C CYS A 30 12.35 -5.67 -17.03
N VAL A 31 12.27 -6.83 -17.66
CA VAL A 31 12.69 -7.04 -19.06
C VAL A 31 11.52 -7.18 -20.04
N GLU A 32 10.32 -7.36 -19.52
CA GLU A 32 9.12 -7.64 -20.31
C GLU A 32 7.99 -6.67 -19.91
N LYS A 33 7.17 -6.28 -20.87
CA LYS A 33 5.95 -5.51 -20.61
C LYS A 33 4.94 -6.38 -19.85
N GLY A 34 4.22 -5.79 -18.90
CA GLY A 34 3.15 -6.45 -18.17
C GLY A 34 3.17 -6.21 -16.66
N TRP A 35 2.24 -6.87 -15.96
CA TRP A 35 2.15 -6.80 -14.50
C TRP A 35 3.28 -7.55 -13.82
N HIS A 36 3.86 -6.89 -12.83
CA HIS A 36 4.83 -7.46 -11.92
C HIS A 36 4.35 -7.30 -10.49
N LEU A 37 4.78 -8.20 -9.62
CA LEU A 37 4.47 -8.19 -8.20
C LEU A 37 5.77 -8.21 -7.38
N ILE A 38 5.91 -7.25 -6.48
CA ILE A 38 6.87 -7.28 -5.38
C ILE A 38 6.10 -7.61 -4.11
N LYS A 39 6.42 -8.73 -3.48
CA LYS A 39 5.85 -9.14 -2.19
C LYS A 39 6.91 -8.93 -1.12
N ILE A 40 6.58 -8.15 -0.10
CA ILE A 40 7.51 -7.86 1.01
C ILE A 40 6.80 -8.15 2.32
N THR A 41 7.46 -8.91 3.19
CA THR A 41 6.96 -9.17 4.55
C THR A 41 7.96 -8.64 5.56
N ALA A 42 7.46 -7.88 6.53
CA ALA A 42 8.24 -7.32 7.61
C ALA A 42 7.37 -7.17 8.86
N SER A 43 7.99 -6.93 10.01
CA SER A 43 7.35 -6.66 11.28
C SER A 43 8.05 -5.52 12.01
N ALA A 44 7.30 -4.84 12.86
CA ALA A 44 7.79 -3.69 13.62
C ALA A 44 7.15 -3.70 15.02
N LYS A 45 7.96 -3.50 16.06
CA LYS A 45 7.51 -3.58 17.46
C LYS A 45 7.10 -2.22 17.99
N ASN A 46 6.09 -2.20 18.86
CA ASN A 46 5.71 -0.96 19.54
C ASN A 46 6.70 -0.60 20.67
N ALA A 47 6.58 0.63 21.16
CA ALA A 47 7.38 1.15 22.27
C ALA A 47 7.35 0.26 23.52
N LYS A 48 6.17 -0.30 23.86
CA LYS A 48 5.98 -1.18 25.03
C LYS A 48 6.80 -2.47 24.92
N GLN A 49 6.77 -3.15 23.77
CA GLN A 49 7.52 -4.38 23.51
C GLN A 49 9.03 -4.16 23.53
N LYS A 50 9.45 -2.93 23.25
CA LYS A 50 10.86 -2.52 23.24
C LYS A 50 11.34 -1.98 24.60
N ASN A 51 10.45 -1.81 25.59
CA ASN A 51 10.72 -1.05 26.81
C ASN A 51 11.35 0.33 26.51
N SER A 52 10.80 1.01 25.49
CA SER A 52 11.27 2.28 24.95
C SER A 52 10.13 3.30 24.96
N THR A 53 10.44 4.59 24.76
CA THR A 53 9.44 5.63 24.44
C THR A 53 9.09 5.68 22.96
N ASP A 54 9.79 4.88 22.15
CA ASP A 54 9.81 4.95 20.68
C ASP A 54 9.67 3.55 20.08
N ASP A 55 8.87 3.43 19.04
CA ASP A 55 8.56 2.20 18.30
C ASP A 55 9.59 1.90 17.19
N ASP A 56 9.46 0.75 16.53
CA ASP A 56 10.20 0.45 15.30
C ASP A 56 9.33 0.83 14.12
N ASP A 57 9.90 1.43 13.08
CA ASP A 57 9.17 1.71 11.85
C ASP A 57 9.99 1.37 10.61
N LEU A 58 9.33 0.89 9.56
CA LEU A 58 9.94 0.63 8.26
C LEU A 58 9.06 1.23 7.16
N ARG A 59 9.66 1.89 6.18
CA ARG A 59 8.96 2.28 4.95
C ARG A 59 9.75 1.86 3.73
N MET A 60 9.03 1.49 2.67
CA MET A 60 9.66 1.23 1.37
C MET A 60 9.54 2.43 0.44
N VAL A 61 10.51 2.55 -0.45
CA VAL A 61 10.59 3.58 -1.49
C VAL A 61 10.96 2.87 -2.79
N LEU A 62 10.17 3.08 -3.85
CA LEU A 62 10.45 2.54 -5.17
C LEU A 62 10.90 3.67 -6.09
N ASN A 63 12.09 3.58 -6.67
CA ASN A 63 12.66 4.59 -7.57
C ASN A 63 12.66 6.02 -6.97
N GLY A 64 12.89 6.11 -5.65
CA GLY A 64 12.85 7.39 -4.93
C GLY A 64 11.45 7.97 -4.73
N TYR A 65 10.38 7.17 -4.91
CA TYR A 65 9.00 7.54 -4.65
C TYR A 65 8.42 6.73 -3.48
N GLU A 66 7.78 7.44 -2.55
CA GLU A 66 7.08 6.86 -1.40
C GLU A 66 5.63 6.56 -1.80
N LEU A 67 5.20 5.32 -1.59
CA LEU A 67 3.92 4.79 -2.04
C LEU A 67 2.86 4.85 -0.94
N GLY A 68 1.59 4.75 -1.30
CA GLY A 68 0.49 4.58 -0.34
C GLY A 68 0.08 5.86 0.40
N LYS A 69 0.53 7.04 -0.05
CA LYS A 69 0.24 8.35 0.57
C LYS A 69 -1.21 8.79 0.30
N TYR A 70 -2.18 8.07 0.84
CA TYR A 70 -3.58 8.49 0.82
C TYR A 70 -3.95 9.17 2.12
N GLU A 71 -5.16 9.75 2.18
CA GLU A 71 -5.69 10.41 3.38
C GLU A 71 -5.33 9.59 4.63
N ILE A 72 -4.55 10.22 5.52
CA ILE A 72 -4.22 9.67 6.82
C ILE A 72 -5.55 9.30 7.49
N PRO A 73 -5.70 8.08 8.03
CA PRO A 73 -6.88 7.76 8.84
C PRO A 73 -7.07 8.86 9.88
N GLN A 74 -8.24 9.51 9.88
CA GLN A 74 -8.48 10.68 10.74
C GLN A 74 -8.08 10.36 12.19
N GLY A 75 -7.13 11.12 12.74
CA GLY A 75 -6.82 11.12 14.18
C GLY A 75 -5.37 10.96 14.59
N GLN A 76 -4.42 10.67 13.69
CA GLN A 76 -3.00 10.53 14.04
C GLN A 76 -2.09 11.00 12.89
N GLU A 77 -1.54 12.21 12.99
CA GLU A 77 -0.36 12.59 12.19
C GLU A 77 0.88 12.06 12.94
N HIS A 78 1.55 11.03 12.44
CA HIS A 78 2.86 10.63 12.93
C HIS A 78 3.98 10.83 11.90
N TYR A 79 5.18 10.69 12.42
CA TYR A 79 6.47 11.10 11.90
C TYR A 79 6.75 10.52 10.49
N GLU A 80 7.27 11.38 9.61
CA GLU A 80 7.95 11.07 8.35
C GLU A 80 7.45 9.87 7.51
N GLY A 81 6.16 9.78 7.16
CA GLY A 81 5.72 8.84 6.12
C GLY A 81 5.82 7.35 6.49
N PHE A 82 5.73 7.03 7.77
CA PHE A 82 5.56 5.67 8.28
C PHE A 82 4.10 5.25 8.46
N ASP A 83 3.13 6.12 8.15
CA ASP A 83 1.68 5.84 8.26
C ASP A 83 1.01 5.68 6.88
N ASN A 84 1.52 4.79 6.04
CA ASN A 84 0.93 4.54 4.73
C ASN A 84 0.80 3.06 4.40
N ALA A 85 0.11 2.76 3.30
CA ALA A 85 -0.05 1.40 2.83
C ALA A 85 1.30 0.70 2.56
N SER A 86 2.36 1.48 2.30
CA SER A 86 3.70 1.00 1.96
C SER A 86 4.68 0.90 3.15
N SER A 87 4.20 1.05 4.38
CA SER A 87 5.02 1.04 5.59
C SER A 87 4.58 -0.02 6.61
N TRP A 88 5.44 -0.23 7.59
CA TRP A 88 5.28 -1.04 8.79
C TRP A 88 5.51 -0.15 9.99
N ASN A 89 4.43 0.34 10.59
CA ASN A 89 4.49 1.19 11.77
C ASN A 89 4.41 0.33 13.04
N GLY A 90 5.33 0.51 13.97
CA GLY A 90 5.42 -0.30 15.18
C GLY A 90 4.27 -0.09 16.16
N ALA A 91 3.78 1.15 16.33
CA ALA A 91 2.63 1.48 17.15
C ALA A 91 1.36 0.75 16.70
N THR A 92 1.16 0.61 15.39
CA THR A 92 -0.01 -0.08 14.81
C THR A 92 0.19 -1.59 14.67
N LEU A 93 1.39 -2.04 14.31
CA LEU A 93 1.68 -3.48 14.12
C LEU A 93 1.88 -4.23 15.42
N LYS A 94 2.42 -3.59 16.46
CA LYS A 94 2.64 -4.20 17.78
C LYS A 94 3.38 -5.53 17.68
N GLY A 95 4.43 -5.58 16.85
CA GLY A 95 5.27 -6.75 16.64
C GLY A 95 4.70 -7.78 15.67
N ASN A 96 3.48 -7.59 15.15
CA ASN A 96 2.91 -8.44 14.11
C ASN A 96 3.53 -8.14 12.75
N SER A 97 3.46 -9.13 11.86
CA SER A 97 3.96 -9.01 10.49
C SER A 97 2.86 -8.49 9.57
N LYS A 98 3.25 -7.59 8.67
CA LYS A 98 2.42 -7.14 7.54
C LYS A 98 3.08 -7.53 6.24
N THR A 99 2.27 -7.95 5.26
CA THR A 99 2.74 -8.23 3.90
C THR A 99 2.22 -7.19 2.93
N ILE A 100 3.13 -6.55 2.20
CA ILE A 100 2.79 -5.63 1.11
C ILE A 100 2.93 -6.38 -0.22
N TYR A 101 1.87 -6.36 -1.01
CA TYR A 101 1.80 -6.82 -2.39
C TYR A 101 1.77 -5.60 -3.31
N LEU A 102 2.94 -5.22 -3.83
CA LEU A 102 3.08 -4.11 -4.75
C LEU A 102 3.00 -4.62 -6.19
N PHE A 103 1.88 -4.35 -6.84
CA PHE A 103 1.65 -4.58 -8.26
C PHE A 103 2.01 -3.33 -9.04
N PHE A 104 2.84 -3.48 -10.07
CA PHE A 104 3.10 -2.39 -11.01
C PHE A 104 3.14 -2.89 -12.44
N TYR A 105 2.65 -2.07 -13.36
CA TYR A 105 2.63 -2.39 -14.79
C TYR A 105 3.87 -1.80 -15.46
N ALA A 106 4.79 -2.68 -15.87
CA ALA A 106 5.97 -2.28 -16.62
C ALA A 106 5.59 -2.07 -18.09
N THR A 107 5.78 -0.86 -18.62
CA THR A 107 5.54 -0.54 -20.05
C THR A 107 6.80 -0.68 -20.90
N GLN A 108 7.98 -0.67 -20.29
CA GLN A 108 9.28 -0.80 -20.93
C GLN A 108 10.28 -1.50 -20.01
N VAL A 109 11.43 -1.90 -20.59
CA VAL A 109 12.55 -2.42 -19.82
C VAL A 109 13.05 -1.33 -18.86
N GLY A 110 13.20 -1.67 -17.59
CA GLY A 110 13.60 -0.72 -16.57
C GLY A 110 14.23 -1.39 -15.36
N ASN A 111 15.30 -0.79 -14.84
CA ASN A 111 15.84 -1.17 -13.55
C ASN A 111 15.12 -0.37 -12.47
N ASN A 112 14.41 -1.06 -11.58
CA ASN A 112 13.69 -0.45 -10.48
C ASN A 112 14.48 -0.62 -9.18
N GLN A 113 14.70 0.46 -8.46
CA GLN A 113 15.44 0.46 -7.20
C GLN A 113 14.46 0.45 -6.04
N LEU A 114 14.40 -0.67 -5.31
CA LEU A 114 13.66 -0.81 -4.07
C LEU A 114 14.57 -0.45 -2.90
N GLN A 115 14.17 0.55 -2.12
CA GLN A 115 14.90 1.10 -0.98
C GLN A 115 14.05 1.00 0.27
N PHE A 116 14.71 0.90 1.42
CA PHE A 116 14.06 0.86 2.72
C PHE A 116 14.64 1.94 3.63
N TYR A 117 13.77 2.55 4.42
CA TYR A 117 14.13 3.49 5.46
C TYR A 117 13.56 2.97 6.77
N ALA A 118 14.42 2.83 7.77
CA ALA A 118 14.07 2.27 9.06
C ALA A 118 14.22 3.33 10.15
N ASP A 119 13.23 3.44 11.01
CA ASP A 119 13.39 4.03 12.33
C ASP A 119 13.54 2.90 13.35
N ARG A 120 14.59 2.99 14.17
CA ARG A 120 15.03 1.96 15.12
C ARG A 120 15.31 0.61 14.43
N ASN A 121 14.71 -0.48 14.91
CA ASN A 121 15.14 -1.85 14.63
C ASN A 121 14.01 -2.73 14.06
N PRO A 122 13.23 -2.31 13.05
CA PRO A 122 12.24 -3.16 12.41
C PRO A 122 12.90 -4.39 11.78
N HIS A 123 12.10 -5.45 11.59
CA HIS A 123 12.55 -6.71 11.05
C HIS A 123 12.00 -6.93 9.63
N LEU A 124 12.89 -7.12 8.66
CA LEU A 124 12.54 -7.46 7.28
C LEU A 124 12.72 -8.96 7.07
N GLU A 125 11.62 -9.67 6.82
CA GLU A 125 11.61 -11.12 6.68
C GLU A 125 12.00 -11.51 5.25
N SER A 126 11.27 -11.01 4.25
CA SER A 126 11.46 -11.43 2.85
C SER A 126 11.12 -10.36 1.84
N ILE A 127 11.79 -10.44 0.69
CA ILE A 127 11.45 -9.73 -0.55
C ILE A 127 11.35 -10.78 -1.65
N GLU A 128 10.21 -10.82 -2.32
CA GLU A 128 9.96 -11.70 -3.46
C GLU A 128 9.50 -10.86 -4.66
N PHE A 129 9.95 -11.22 -5.86
CA PHE A 129 9.61 -10.52 -7.09
C PHE A 129 9.13 -11.51 -8.15
N TYR A 130 8.02 -11.17 -8.79
CA TYR A 130 7.33 -12.03 -9.73
C TYR A 130 6.92 -11.26 -10.98
N LYS A 131 6.92 -11.97 -12.10
CA LYS A 131 6.16 -11.58 -13.29
C LYS A 131 4.81 -12.29 -13.26
N LEU A 132 3.75 -11.53 -13.53
CA LEU A 132 2.41 -12.07 -13.69
C LEU A 132 2.12 -12.31 -15.17
N ASP A 133 1.30 -13.32 -15.44
CA ASP A 133 0.78 -13.55 -16.78
C ASP A 133 -0.50 -12.71 -16.94
N THR A 134 -0.66 -12.02 -18.06
CA THR A 134 -1.59 -10.88 -18.22
C THR A 134 -3.06 -11.26 -18.25
N GLU A 135 -3.38 -12.54 -18.48
CA GLU A 135 -4.75 -13.06 -18.47
C GLU A 135 -5.15 -13.73 -17.15
N GLU A 136 -4.22 -13.83 -16.18
CA GLU A 136 -4.46 -14.56 -14.94
C GLU A 136 -5.16 -13.72 -13.87
N THR A 137 -6.06 -14.36 -13.11
CA THR A 137 -6.53 -13.83 -11.82
C THR A 137 -5.51 -14.16 -10.76
N PHE A 138 -4.91 -13.16 -10.11
CA PHE A 138 -4.09 -13.41 -8.93
C PHE A 138 -5.00 -13.82 -7.77
N SER A 139 -4.70 -14.95 -7.13
CA SER A 139 -5.52 -15.51 -6.07
C SER A 139 -4.68 -15.84 -4.84
N LEU A 140 -5.16 -15.45 -3.66
CA LEU A 140 -4.70 -15.94 -2.37
C LEU A 140 -5.85 -16.69 -1.70
N LYS A 141 -5.55 -17.75 -0.95
CA LYS A 141 -6.56 -18.60 -0.30
C LYS A 141 -6.17 -18.95 1.13
N ASP A 142 -7.18 -19.22 1.95
CA ASP A 142 -7.05 -19.79 3.30
C ASP A 142 -6.06 -19.01 4.19
N LEU A 143 -6.18 -17.68 4.18
CA LEU A 143 -5.30 -16.80 4.92
C LEU A 143 -5.85 -16.59 6.34
N ASN A 144 -4.96 -16.68 7.33
CA ASN A 144 -5.22 -16.35 8.72
C ASN A 144 -4.04 -15.53 9.28
N PRO A 145 -4.28 -14.58 10.20
CA PRO A 145 -3.21 -13.83 10.85
C PRO A 145 -2.30 -14.78 11.64
N SER A 146 -0.98 -14.60 11.52
CA SER A 146 0.03 -15.52 12.07
C SER A 146 0.32 -15.33 13.55
N ASN A 147 0.18 -14.10 14.06
CA ASN A 147 0.42 -13.74 15.45
C ASN A 147 -0.81 -12.97 15.98
N ILE A 148 -1.33 -13.39 17.13
CA ILE A 148 -2.51 -12.78 17.80
C ILE A 148 -2.14 -12.41 19.24
N GLU A 149 -0.84 -12.18 19.51
CA GLU A 149 -0.36 -11.90 20.87
C GLU A 149 -0.87 -10.56 21.42
N ASP A 150 -1.21 -9.62 20.54
CA ASP A 150 -1.83 -8.36 20.88
C ASP A 150 -3.00 -8.11 19.92
N VAL A 151 -4.14 -7.70 20.45
CA VAL A 151 -5.37 -7.46 19.70
C VAL A 151 -5.83 -6.03 19.95
N ASP A 152 -6.12 -5.31 18.87
CA ASP A 152 -6.50 -3.91 18.90
C ASP A 152 -7.91 -3.73 18.38
N ARG A 153 -8.77 -3.05 19.15
CA ARG A 153 -10.11 -2.64 18.70
C ARG A 153 -10.07 -1.76 17.46
N SER A 154 -8.95 -1.08 17.21
CA SER A 154 -8.69 -0.28 16.01
C SER A 154 -8.23 -1.13 14.82
N GLY A 155 -7.94 -2.42 15.04
CA GLY A 155 -7.40 -3.36 14.07
C GLY A 155 -5.88 -3.23 13.91
N ILE A 156 -5.27 -4.33 13.47
CA ILE A 156 -3.84 -4.45 13.17
C ILE A 156 -3.70 -4.56 11.64
N PRO A 157 -2.84 -3.75 10.98
CA PRO A 157 -2.57 -3.89 9.56
C PRO A 157 -1.98 -5.27 9.23
N TRP A 158 -2.56 -5.97 8.27
CA TRP A 158 -2.11 -7.33 7.90
C TRP A 158 -1.57 -7.40 6.48
N MET A 159 -2.31 -6.84 5.54
CA MET A 159 -1.93 -6.86 4.14
C MET A 159 -2.25 -5.53 3.45
N SER A 160 -1.38 -5.12 2.55
CA SER A 160 -1.63 -3.99 1.65
C SER A 160 -1.37 -4.41 0.22
N PHE A 161 -2.31 -4.09 -0.67
CA PHE A 161 -2.25 -4.35 -2.10
C PHE A 161 -2.13 -3.00 -2.78
N ILE A 162 -0.96 -2.67 -3.32
CA ILE A 162 -0.68 -1.39 -3.97
C ILE A 162 -0.63 -1.62 -5.47
N PHE A 163 -1.34 -0.80 -6.25
CA PHE A 163 -1.41 -0.87 -7.70
C PHE A 163 -0.82 0.40 -8.30
N ILE A 164 0.23 0.28 -9.10
CA ILE A 164 0.82 1.37 -9.88
C ILE A 164 0.59 1.10 -11.37
N GLY A 165 -0.12 1.99 -12.04
CA GLY A 165 -0.40 1.92 -13.47
C GLY A 165 -1.90 1.72 -13.77
N PRO A 166 -2.28 0.81 -14.69
CA PRO A 166 -3.68 0.52 -14.98
C PRO A 166 -4.41 0.05 -13.72
N GLN A 167 -5.67 0.42 -13.60
CA GLN A 167 -6.48 0.01 -12.45
C GLN A 167 -6.91 -1.45 -12.60
N PRO A 168 -6.95 -2.24 -11.52
CA PRO A 168 -7.49 -3.59 -11.58
C PRO A 168 -8.97 -3.56 -12.02
N LYS A 169 -9.39 -4.59 -12.76
CA LYS A 169 -10.79 -4.76 -13.18
C LYS A 169 -11.69 -5.00 -11.97
N THR A 170 -11.27 -5.91 -11.10
CA THR A 170 -11.93 -6.20 -9.82
C THR A 170 -10.92 -6.59 -8.76
N PHE A 171 -11.25 -6.26 -7.51
CA PHE A 171 -10.60 -6.79 -6.32
C PHE A 171 -11.67 -7.38 -5.40
N GLU A 172 -11.61 -8.67 -5.14
CA GLU A 172 -12.59 -9.40 -4.36
C GLU A 172 -11.94 -9.95 -3.09
N VAL A 173 -12.61 -9.78 -1.96
CA VAL A 173 -12.25 -10.39 -0.68
C VAL A 173 -13.42 -11.21 -0.20
N THR A 174 -13.25 -12.52 -0.09
CA THR A 174 -14.20 -13.43 0.54
C THR A 174 -13.66 -13.82 1.90
N ALA A 175 -14.43 -13.52 2.95
CA ALA A 175 -14.01 -13.74 4.32
C ALA A 175 -15.15 -14.24 5.20
N SER A 176 -14.77 -14.90 6.29
CA SER A 176 -15.64 -15.35 7.37
C SER A 176 -15.11 -14.86 8.71
N ALA A 177 -16.03 -14.50 9.61
CA ALA A 177 -15.70 -14.00 10.94
C ALA A 177 -16.68 -14.58 11.96
N GLN A 178 -16.20 -15.04 13.12
CA GLN A 178 -17.04 -15.60 14.18
C GLN A 178 -17.36 -14.54 15.24
N SER A 179 -18.59 -14.54 15.73
CA SER A 179 -18.98 -13.69 16.86
C SER A 179 -18.25 -14.10 18.14
N GLY A 180 -18.15 -13.18 19.11
CA GLY A 180 -17.58 -13.51 20.43
C GLY A 180 -18.35 -14.67 21.08
N LYS A 181 -19.68 -14.72 20.94
CA LYS A 181 -20.51 -15.82 21.44
C LYS A 181 -20.12 -17.18 20.85
N GLN A 182 -19.84 -17.26 19.55
CA GLN A 182 -19.42 -18.50 18.91
C GLN A 182 -18.03 -18.95 19.37
N LYS A 183 -17.16 -17.98 19.65
CA LYS A 183 -15.81 -18.21 20.18
C LYS A 183 -15.76 -18.41 21.70
N SER A 184 -16.88 -18.27 22.40
CA SER A 184 -16.92 -18.18 23.87
C SER A 184 -15.99 -17.08 24.43
N SER A 185 -15.89 -15.95 23.73
CA SER A 185 -15.10 -14.75 24.07
C SER A 185 -15.97 -13.49 24.10
N THR A 186 -15.43 -12.40 24.66
CA THR A 186 -16.10 -11.08 24.65
C THR A 186 -16.00 -10.36 23.30
N ASP A 187 -15.02 -10.73 22.48
CA ASP A 187 -14.69 -10.08 21.23
C ASP A 187 -14.73 -11.09 20.07
N GLY A 188 -15.48 -10.73 19.04
CA GLY A 188 -15.58 -11.49 17.79
C GLY A 188 -14.46 -11.13 16.82
N ASP A 189 -14.31 -11.94 15.78
CA ASP A 189 -13.39 -11.67 14.69
C ASP A 189 -13.88 -10.51 13.84
N ASN A 190 -12.98 -9.63 13.39
CA ASN A 190 -13.36 -8.54 12.50
C ASN A 190 -12.28 -8.26 11.44
N LEU A 191 -12.69 -7.90 10.23
CA LEU A 191 -11.83 -7.37 9.17
C LEU A 191 -12.30 -6.00 8.72
N LYS A 192 -11.35 -5.09 8.68
CA LYS A 192 -11.49 -3.74 8.15
C LYS A 192 -10.81 -3.72 6.79
N VAL A 193 -11.48 -3.11 5.82
CA VAL A 193 -10.95 -2.92 4.46
C VAL A 193 -10.91 -1.43 4.17
N LEU A 194 -9.76 -0.94 3.71
CA LEU A 194 -9.58 0.43 3.28
C LEU A 194 -9.26 0.44 1.78
N LEU A 195 -9.82 1.39 1.06
CA LEU A 195 -9.45 1.72 -0.31
C LEU A 195 -8.89 3.14 -0.33
N ASN A 196 -7.63 3.29 -0.72
CA ASN A 196 -6.92 4.56 -0.74
C ASN A 196 -7.07 5.31 0.61
N GLY A 197 -6.77 4.63 1.73
CA GLY A 197 -6.88 5.17 3.09
C GLY A 197 -8.31 5.35 3.63
N LYS A 198 -9.35 5.20 2.79
CA LYS A 198 -10.76 5.35 3.18
C LYS A 198 -11.36 4.01 3.58
N ILE A 199 -11.93 3.93 4.78
CA ILE A 199 -12.62 2.73 5.26
C ILE A 199 -13.83 2.46 4.38
N ILE A 200 -13.90 1.24 3.81
CA ILE A 200 -15.10 0.76 3.12
C ILE A 200 -16.09 0.32 4.19
N GLN A 201 -17.17 1.08 4.30
CA GLN A 201 -18.26 0.83 5.22
C GLN A 201 -19.14 -0.31 4.70
N ASN A 202 -19.64 -1.15 5.60
CA ASN A 202 -20.71 -2.08 5.29
C ASN A 202 -22.03 -1.43 5.71
N GLU A 203 -22.91 -1.14 4.75
CA GLU A 203 -24.18 -0.43 4.98
C GLU A 203 -25.09 -1.13 5.99
N ASN A 204 -24.92 -2.44 6.16
CA ASN A 204 -25.67 -3.24 7.12
C ASN A 204 -25.00 -3.30 8.51
N SER A 205 -23.82 -2.68 8.70
CA SER A 205 -23.11 -2.65 9.98
C SER A 205 -23.93 -1.99 11.08
N PRO A 206 -23.97 -2.56 12.29
CA PRO A 206 -24.55 -1.89 13.45
C PRO A 206 -23.89 -0.51 13.60
N THR A 207 -24.69 0.50 13.92
CA THR A 207 -24.23 1.89 14.12
C THR A 207 -23.36 2.07 15.37
N SER A 208 -23.10 1.00 16.13
CA SER A 208 -22.26 1.10 17.31
C SER A 208 -20.80 1.38 16.93
N ASP A 209 -20.14 2.19 17.75
CA ASP A 209 -18.74 2.58 17.52
C ASP A 209 -17.77 1.39 17.47
N LYS A 210 -18.17 0.24 18.06
CA LYS A 210 -17.36 -0.98 18.07
C LYS A 210 -17.23 -1.62 16.69
N TYR A 211 -18.23 -1.50 15.81
CA TYR A 211 -18.29 -2.27 14.55
C TYR A 211 -18.32 -1.41 13.30
N LYS A 212 -18.60 -0.10 13.42
CA LYS A 212 -18.70 0.80 12.26
C LYS A 212 -17.44 0.82 11.38
N ASN A 213 -16.27 0.46 11.90
CA ASN A 213 -15.04 0.49 11.11
C ASN A 213 -14.67 -0.86 10.47
N PHE A 214 -15.51 -1.89 10.63
CA PHE A 214 -15.24 -3.23 10.11
C PHE A 214 -16.27 -3.62 9.06
N TYR A 215 -15.79 -4.04 7.89
CA TYR A 215 -16.66 -4.48 6.79
C TYR A 215 -17.18 -5.89 7.06
N PHE A 216 -16.30 -6.78 7.52
CA PHE A 216 -16.63 -8.14 7.94
C PHE A 216 -16.57 -8.18 9.47
N SER A 217 -17.72 -8.27 10.14
CA SER A 217 -17.79 -8.39 11.60
C SER A 217 -18.39 -9.73 12.00
N GLY A 218 -17.78 -10.38 12.99
CA GLY A 218 -18.21 -11.68 13.48
C GLY A 218 -19.63 -11.68 14.02
N ASP A 219 -20.09 -10.59 14.63
CA ASP A 219 -21.45 -10.47 15.14
C ASP A 219 -22.50 -10.46 14.02
N GLN A 220 -22.12 -9.96 12.84
CA GLN A 220 -22.97 -9.96 11.65
C GLN A 220 -22.88 -11.26 10.86
N LEU A 221 -21.65 -11.74 10.64
CA LEU A 221 -21.40 -12.89 9.78
C LEU A 221 -21.70 -14.20 10.48
N GLN A 222 -21.51 -14.28 11.78
CA GLN A 222 -21.74 -15.49 12.58
C GLN A 222 -21.10 -16.75 11.95
N GLY A 223 -19.88 -16.61 11.43
CA GLY A 223 -19.12 -17.67 10.74
C GLY A 223 -19.49 -17.88 9.27
N THR A 224 -20.49 -17.19 8.73
CA THR A 224 -20.83 -17.25 7.30
C THR A 224 -19.82 -16.47 6.46
N GLN A 225 -19.67 -16.91 5.20
CA GLN A 225 -18.83 -16.21 4.23
C GLN A 225 -19.57 -15.05 3.60
N LYS A 226 -18.88 -13.92 3.43
CA LYS A 226 -19.34 -12.77 2.65
C LYS A 226 -18.23 -12.35 1.69
N THR A 227 -18.63 -11.81 0.54
CA THR A 227 -17.70 -11.24 -0.44
C THR A 227 -17.86 -9.72 -0.49
N LEU A 228 -16.74 -9.01 -0.41
CA LEU A 228 -16.61 -7.62 -0.83
C LEU A 228 -16.02 -7.62 -2.25
N THR A 229 -16.63 -6.88 -3.17
CA THR A 229 -16.09 -6.65 -4.50
C THR A 229 -15.89 -5.16 -4.73
N ILE A 230 -14.65 -4.76 -4.94
CA ILE A 230 -14.27 -3.40 -5.35
C ILE A 230 -14.16 -3.41 -6.88
N GLN A 231 -14.91 -2.53 -7.54
CA GLN A 231 -14.98 -2.46 -9.00
C GLN A 231 -13.93 -1.49 -9.55
N ASN A 232 -13.59 -1.64 -10.83
CA ASN A 232 -12.63 -0.77 -11.52
C ASN A 232 -12.89 0.73 -11.29
N LYS A 233 -14.15 1.16 -11.33
CA LYS A 233 -14.56 2.56 -11.15
C LYS A 233 -14.26 3.14 -9.76
N ASP A 234 -14.07 2.29 -8.75
CA ASP A 234 -13.81 2.71 -7.38
C ASP A 234 -12.31 3.06 -7.21
N PHE A 235 -11.46 2.50 -8.07
CA PHE A 235 -10.07 2.92 -8.22
C PHE A 235 -10.06 4.21 -9.04
N THR A 236 -9.69 5.32 -8.42
CA THR A 236 -9.82 6.66 -9.03
C THR A 236 -8.48 7.26 -9.46
N SER A 237 -7.38 6.61 -9.10
CA SER A 237 -6.02 7.13 -9.26
C SER A 237 -5.15 6.17 -10.11
N LEU A 238 -3.98 6.62 -10.57
CA LEU A 238 -2.94 5.77 -11.20
C LEU A 238 -2.11 5.00 -10.16
N GLU A 239 -2.17 5.44 -8.91
CA GLU A 239 -1.74 4.67 -7.75
C GLU A 239 -2.97 4.38 -6.89
N ASN A 240 -3.21 3.14 -6.51
CA ASN A 240 -4.25 2.82 -5.54
C ASN A 240 -3.73 1.84 -4.49
N SER A 241 -4.32 1.84 -3.31
CA SER A 241 -4.11 0.81 -2.30
C SER A 241 -5.42 0.20 -1.82
N VAL A 242 -5.40 -1.11 -1.59
CA VAL A 242 -6.37 -1.78 -0.74
C VAL A 242 -5.65 -2.31 0.49
N GLU A 243 -6.11 -1.95 1.67
CA GLU A 243 -5.52 -2.40 2.92
C GLU A 243 -6.50 -3.26 3.70
N ILE A 244 -5.98 -4.33 4.29
CA ILE A 244 -6.73 -5.29 5.09
C ILE A 244 -6.15 -5.30 6.49
N TRP A 245 -7.01 -4.98 7.44
CA TRP A 245 -6.69 -4.91 8.86
C TRP A 245 -7.58 -5.91 9.61
N TYR A 246 -7.08 -6.51 10.67
CA TYR A 246 -7.80 -7.52 11.45
C TYR A 246 -7.89 -7.17 12.93
N ASP A 247 -8.94 -7.67 13.57
CA ASP A 247 -9.06 -7.80 15.02
C ASP A 247 -9.44 -9.25 15.34
N GLN A 248 -8.79 -9.83 16.33
CA GLN A 248 -8.84 -11.25 16.69
C GLN A 248 -8.32 -12.18 15.58
N SER A 249 -9.13 -13.13 15.10
CA SER A 249 -8.68 -14.25 14.26
C SER A 249 -9.63 -14.51 13.08
N PRO A 250 -9.96 -13.49 12.27
CA PRO A 250 -10.80 -13.68 11.10
C PRO A 250 -10.08 -14.55 10.06
N THR A 251 -10.87 -15.19 9.20
CA THR A 251 -10.35 -15.96 8.07
C THR A 251 -10.69 -15.26 6.76
N ILE A 252 -9.67 -15.02 5.94
CA ILE A 252 -9.88 -14.66 4.54
C ILE A 252 -9.81 -15.96 3.74
N ASN A 253 -10.97 -16.42 3.28
CA ASN A 253 -11.09 -17.64 2.50
C ASN A 253 -10.44 -17.44 1.12
N GLN A 254 -10.63 -16.25 0.51
CA GLN A 254 -10.08 -15.96 -0.80
C GLN A 254 -9.90 -14.46 -1.05
N ILE A 255 -8.81 -14.10 -1.72
CA ILE A 255 -8.64 -12.79 -2.37
C ILE A 255 -8.44 -13.05 -3.86
N ASN A 256 -9.22 -12.40 -4.71
CA ASN A 256 -9.04 -12.46 -6.16
C ASN A 256 -8.80 -11.05 -6.72
N ILE A 257 -7.80 -10.93 -7.60
CA ILE A 257 -7.49 -9.70 -8.30
C ILE A 257 -7.49 -9.99 -9.79
N LYS A 258 -8.40 -9.33 -10.51
CA LYS A 258 -8.43 -9.38 -11.98
C LYS A 258 -7.77 -8.13 -12.52
N PHE A 259 -6.68 -8.29 -13.26
CA PHE A 259 -5.92 -7.16 -13.77
C PHE A 259 -6.54 -6.58 -15.06
N SER A 260 -6.17 -5.32 -15.32
CA SER A 260 -6.40 -4.63 -16.59
C SER A 260 -5.05 -4.19 -17.14
N GLU A 261 -4.95 -4.07 -18.47
CA GLU A 261 -3.84 -3.38 -19.13
C GLU A 261 -4.27 -1.99 -19.65
N ASN A 262 -5.55 -1.66 -19.53
CA ASN A 262 -6.11 -0.41 -20.02
C ASN A 262 -6.15 0.62 -18.89
N TYR A 263 -5.50 1.77 -19.14
CA TYR A 263 -5.62 2.96 -18.32
C TYR A 263 -7.01 3.60 -18.55
N ALA A 264 -8.03 3.11 -17.85
CA ALA A 264 -9.39 3.63 -17.94
C ALA A 264 -9.44 5.10 -17.50
N ASN A 265 -8.68 5.47 -16.47
CA ASN A 265 -8.53 6.85 -16.00
C ASN A 265 -7.75 7.78 -16.95
N LEU A 266 -7.12 7.25 -18.00
CA LEU A 266 -6.52 8.04 -19.08
C LEU A 266 -7.39 8.10 -20.34
N SER A 267 -8.58 7.48 -20.33
CA SER A 267 -9.49 7.48 -21.48
C SER A 267 -9.92 8.87 -21.93
N GLU A 268 -9.98 9.83 -21.00
CA GLU A 268 -10.34 11.21 -21.31
C GLU A 268 -9.24 11.99 -22.07
N PHE A 269 -8.00 11.49 -22.09
CA PHE A 269 -6.89 12.11 -22.83
C PHE A 269 -6.64 11.48 -24.19
N SER A 270 -7.03 10.21 -24.36
CA SER A 270 -6.90 9.50 -25.63
C SER A 270 -7.73 8.22 -25.63
N ASP A 271 -8.34 7.91 -26.78
CA ASP A 271 -9.06 6.67 -27.01
C ASP A 271 -8.14 5.48 -27.34
N SER A 272 -6.89 5.71 -27.77
CA SER A 272 -5.98 4.63 -28.19
C SER A 272 -5.00 4.20 -27.10
N SER A 273 -4.85 2.89 -26.89
CA SER A 273 -4.04 2.33 -25.78
C SER A 273 -2.56 2.70 -25.85
N SER A 274 -1.97 2.76 -27.06
CA SER A 274 -0.56 3.15 -27.24
C SER A 274 -0.28 4.61 -26.90
N GLN A 275 -1.26 5.50 -27.13
CA GLN A 275 -1.16 6.90 -26.71
C GLN A 275 -1.28 7.05 -25.20
N LYS A 276 -2.09 6.23 -24.52
CA LYS A 276 -2.18 6.23 -23.06
C LYS A 276 -0.87 5.79 -22.40
N ASP A 277 -0.22 4.74 -22.91
CA ASP A 277 1.12 4.32 -22.44
C ASP A 277 2.13 5.46 -22.60
N LEU A 278 2.12 6.15 -23.75
CA LEU A 278 3.00 7.28 -24.02
C LEU A 278 2.74 8.48 -23.09
N ILE A 279 1.47 8.81 -22.84
CA ILE A 279 1.08 9.88 -21.91
C ILE A 279 1.57 9.55 -20.51
N TYR A 280 1.29 8.34 -20.02
CA TYR A 280 1.74 7.86 -18.72
C TYR A 280 3.27 7.96 -18.59
N LEU A 281 4.00 7.43 -19.58
CA LEU A 281 5.46 7.48 -19.61
C LEU A 281 5.99 8.91 -19.63
N SER A 282 5.39 9.81 -20.41
CA SER A 282 5.82 11.20 -20.52
C SER A 282 5.64 11.96 -19.20
N LEU A 283 4.50 11.75 -18.55
CA LEU A 283 4.20 12.34 -17.24
C LEU A 283 5.20 11.87 -16.17
N HIS A 284 5.45 10.56 -16.10
CA HIS A 284 6.41 9.99 -15.17
C HIS A 284 7.85 10.39 -15.49
N ALA A 285 8.25 10.46 -16.76
CA ALA A 285 9.57 10.93 -17.18
C ALA A 285 9.83 12.36 -16.73
N PHE A 286 8.84 13.24 -16.84
CA PHE A 286 8.98 14.62 -16.37
C PHE A 286 9.12 14.69 -14.85
N ALA A 287 8.34 13.91 -14.10
CA ALA A 287 8.50 13.83 -12.65
C ALA A 287 9.90 13.30 -12.26
N HIS A 288 10.43 12.31 -12.99
CA HIS A 288 11.80 11.82 -12.79
C HIS A 288 12.85 12.88 -13.11
N LEU A 289 12.69 13.64 -14.20
CA LEU A 289 13.58 14.75 -14.54
C LEU A 289 13.66 15.77 -13.39
N MET A 290 12.52 16.13 -12.80
CA MET A 290 12.47 17.01 -11.64
C MET A 290 13.22 16.44 -10.44
N GLN A 291 13.11 15.12 -10.18
CA GLN A 291 13.86 14.48 -9.11
C GLN A 291 15.37 14.47 -9.38
N VAL A 292 15.81 14.21 -10.60
CA VAL A 292 17.23 14.28 -11.01
C VAL A 292 17.77 15.70 -10.87
N ALA A 293 16.95 16.71 -11.21
CA ALA A 293 17.24 18.13 -10.97
C ALA A 293 17.19 18.53 -9.47
N ARG A 294 17.04 17.55 -8.57
CA ARG A 294 16.95 17.70 -7.12
C ARG A 294 15.80 18.60 -6.67
N LYS A 295 14.70 18.64 -7.43
CA LYS A 295 13.44 19.29 -7.09
C LYS A 295 12.51 18.29 -6.42
N LYS A 296 12.86 17.84 -5.20
CA LYS A 296 12.14 16.75 -4.50
C LYS A 296 10.66 17.07 -4.33
N TYR A 297 10.31 18.26 -3.81
CA TYR A 297 8.92 18.63 -3.55
C TYR A 297 8.12 18.79 -4.84
N THR A 298 8.74 19.34 -5.88
CA THR A 298 8.09 19.45 -7.20
C THR A 298 7.87 18.09 -7.83
N ALA A 299 8.86 17.18 -7.78
CA ALA A 299 8.71 15.81 -8.29
C ALA A 299 7.62 15.03 -7.54
N GLU A 300 7.57 15.14 -6.22
CA GLU A 300 6.52 14.53 -5.39
C GLU A 300 5.14 15.10 -5.70
N PHE A 301 5.02 16.42 -5.80
CA PHE A 301 3.77 17.05 -6.21
C PHE A 301 3.30 16.57 -7.58
N MET A 302 4.21 16.51 -8.55
CA MET A 302 3.87 16.04 -9.89
C MET A 302 3.40 14.60 -9.87
N ARG A 303 4.10 13.71 -9.14
CA ARG A 303 3.67 12.31 -9.00
C ARG A 303 2.30 12.21 -8.34
N ASN A 304 2.05 12.97 -7.27
CA ASN A 304 0.76 12.98 -6.59
C ASN A 304 -0.35 13.50 -7.52
N ALA A 305 -0.09 14.57 -8.27
CA ALA A 305 -1.04 15.13 -9.23
C ALA A 305 -1.34 14.15 -10.36
N ILE A 306 -0.30 13.55 -10.96
CA ILE A 306 -0.43 12.49 -11.98
C ILE A 306 -1.25 11.34 -11.41
N SER A 307 -0.92 10.89 -10.20
CA SER A 307 -1.57 9.79 -9.52
C SER A 307 -3.06 10.05 -9.34
N GLN A 308 -3.44 11.13 -8.66
CA GLN A 308 -4.84 11.42 -8.33
C GLN A 308 -5.69 11.78 -9.54
N ASN A 309 -5.22 12.71 -10.38
CA ASN A 309 -5.87 13.11 -11.62
C ASN A 309 -4.89 13.93 -12.47
N PRO A 310 -4.38 13.42 -13.60
CA PRO A 310 -3.42 14.15 -14.43
C PRO A 310 -3.89 15.52 -14.90
N LYS A 311 -5.22 15.80 -14.93
CA LYS A 311 -5.76 17.15 -15.23
C LYS A 311 -5.34 18.19 -14.20
N ASN A 312 -5.02 17.78 -12.97
CA ASN A 312 -4.52 18.67 -11.92
C ASN A 312 -3.11 19.22 -12.22
N LEU A 313 -2.45 18.75 -13.28
CA LEU A 313 -1.23 19.37 -13.82
C LEU A 313 -1.53 20.59 -14.70
N VAL A 314 -2.78 20.80 -15.12
CA VAL A 314 -3.20 22.04 -15.79
C VAL A 314 -3.46 23.07 -14.72
N PHE A 315 -2.49 23.97 -14.52
CA PHE A 315 -2.58 25.01 -13.49
C PHE A 315 -3.43 26.18 -13.99
N GLU A 316 -4.59 26.42 -13.37
CA GLU A 316 -5.36 27.65 -13.58
C GLU A 316 -4.69 28.87 -12.91
N GLU A 317 -3.87 28.64 -11.87
CA GLU A 317 -3.05 29.68 -11.23
C GLU A 317 -1.57 29.27 -11.14
N GLU A 318 -0.66 30.06 -11.72
CA GLU A 318 0.80 29.87 -11.67
C GLU A 318 1.38 29.74 -10.23
N ARG A 319 0.59 30.09 -9.20
CA ARG A 319 1.03 30.26 -7.81
C ARG A 319 1.40 28.97 -7.10
N GLU A 320 0.73 27.84 -7.35
CA GLU A 320 0.97 26.59 -6.57
C GLU A 320 2.29 25.90 -6.96
N LEU A 321 2.54 25.67 -8.25
CA LEU A 321 3.81 25.12 -8.74
C LEU A 321 4.99 26.05 -8.40
N ALA A 322 4.79 27.37 -8.51
CA ALA A 322 5.81 28.35 -8.15
C ALA A 322 6.13 28.33 -6.65
N LYS A 323 5.13 28.16 -5.77
CA LYS A 323 5.34 28.01 -4.31
C LYS A 323 6.18 26.76 -3.99
N LEU A 324 5.88 25.63 -4.62
CA LEU A 324 6.60 24.37 -4.41
C LEU A 324 8.04 24.44 -4.95
N THR A 325 8.21 25.01 -6.14
CA THR A 325 9.55 25.27 -6.71
C THR A 325 10.37 26.18 -5.79
N ARG A 326 9.75 27.18 -5.15
CA ARG A 326 10.40 28.04 -4.14
C ARG A 326 10.75 27.28 -2.85
N LYS A 327 9.93 26.33 -2.39
CA LYS A 327 10.27 25.46 -1.26
C LYS A 327 11.49 24.59 -1.57
N ASP A 328 11.57 24.02 -2.77
CA ASP A 328 12.74 23.28 -3.24
C ASP A 328 14.01 24.14 -3.20
N ILE A 329 13.92 25.42 -3.59
CA ILE A 329 15.07 26.35 -3.56
C ILE A 329 15.51 26.66 -2.12
N LYS A 330 14.59 26.96 -1.21
CA LYS A 330 14.91 27.38 0.17
C LYS A 330 15.69 26.32 0.95
N LYS A 331 15.44 25.03 0.72
CA LYS A 331 16.15 23.92 1.40
C LYS A 331 17.64 23.83 1.06
N TYR A 332 18.10 24.47 -0.02
CA TYR A 332 19.52 24.50 -0.40
C TYR A 332 20.30 25.68 0.20
N PHE A 333 19.62 26.64 0.84
CA PHE A 333 20.23 27.87 1.36
C PHE A 333 20.17 27.98 2.90
N THR A 334 19.86 26.87 3.58
CA THR A 334 19.89 26.68 5.04
C THR A 334 20.75 25.48 5.37
#